data_AF-A0ABD2Q9B9-F1
#
_entry.id   AF-A0ABD2Q9B9-F1
#
_cell.length_a   1.000
_cell.length_b   1.000
_cell.length_c   1.000
_cell.angle_alpha   90.00
_cell.angle_beta   90.00
_cell.angle_gamma   90.00
#
_symmetry.space_group_name_H-M   'P 1'
#
loop_
_entity.id
_entity.type
_entity.pdbx_description
1 polymer ?
#
loop_
_entity_poly.entity_id
_entity_poly.type
_entity_poly.pdbx_seq_one_letter_code
_entity_poly.pdbx_strand_id
1 'polypeptide(L)'
;MIIRDYGTHFITETENGANIVQVSYLNEKCRKMSREIKTSISKGAAVFFSMGLNFTLGFRSEDKDSKLHVENYMKVVESRFQTTHGGAPISFGENSFDEWQRSVLHNMVAVDRVGRPIYEAINAIKLPELEPSLLKKVVEVLKSAVHRYYEANIVLGCMDPDSPVFDPNANAPSTTACSVSEASFFKKGQIFGGTYQTCYGLDGKISDAYYFGGIFSDTFVNPVTGDKSCPDNFESLRLGKGLNLCASVDWKSGIAESVPFGGLYACQSGNPMTPLIENYKNSTTRSGNQIMFKSVSNSILAPKRCPSGYVSHSAGLEDVCQISYCMPSDTFKNERVQLIKSPPFIKLVSLLSIKCPKIQKYRLIRRYFVTVLQFTPIYTRAADRCKLSGNNVEKSNILLKLNHVAQ
;
A
#
# COMPACT_ATOMS: atom_id res chain seq x y z
N MET A 1 -4.87 -4.81 -11.79
CA MET A 1 -5.06 -3.72 -12.77
C MET A 1 -6.31 -2.91 -12.44
N ILE A 2 -7.48 -3.54 -12.23
CA ILE A 2 -8.72 -2.82 -11.83
C ILE A 2 -8.50 -1.75 -10.75
N ILE A 3 -7.82 -2.07 -9.65
CA ILE A 3 -7.57 -1.11 -8.56
C ILE A 3 -6.74 0.10 -8.98
N ARG A 4 -5.79 -0.08 -9.91
CA ARG A 4 -4.98 1.01 -10.45
C ARG A 4 -5.82 1.93 -11.34
N ASP A 5 -6.69 1.34 -12.15
CA ASP A 5 -7.41 2.05 -13.20
C ASP A 5 -8.73 2.69 -12.69
N TYR A 6 -9.37 2.08 -11.69
CA TYR A 6 -10.68 2.50 -11.16
C TYR A 6 -10.67 2.88 -9.67
N GLY A 7 -9.53 2.75 -8.99
CA GLY A 7 -9.42 3.00 -7.56
C GLY A 7 -9.99 1.86 -6.69
N THR A 8 -10.08 2.13 -5.38
CA THR A 8 -10.57 1.17 -4.38
C THR A 8 -12.06 1.31 -4.07
N HIS A 9 -12.66 2.44 -4.44
CA HIS A 9 -14.06 2.79 -4.17
C HIS A 9 -14.71 3.39 -5.42
N PHE A 10 -16.02 3.28 -5.51
CA PHE A 10 -16.83 4.04 -6.45
C PHE A 10 -17.71 5.02 -5.68
N ILE A 11 -17.90 6.22 -6.25
CA ILE A 11 -18.67 7.29 -5.63
C ILE A 11 -20.17 6.99 -5.84
N THR A 12 -20.95 7.03 -4.76
CA THR A 12 -22.41 6.88 -4.79
C THR A 12 -23.13 8.20 -4.64
N GLU A 13 -22.56 9.12 -3.85
CA GLU A 13 -23.16 10.42 -3.56
C GLU A 13 -22.06 11.49 -3.54
N THR A 14 -22.42 12.70 -3.96
CA THR A 14 -21.52 13.86 -3.95
C THR A 14 -22.26 15.05 -3.36
N GLU A 15 -21.63 15.73 -2.43
CA GLU A 15 -22.08 17.06 -2.01
C GLU A 15 -21.47 18.07 -2.96
N ASN A 16 -22.31 18.80 -3.70
CA ASN A 16 -21.87 19.77 -4.68
C ASN A 16 -21.99 21.18 -4.10
N GLY A 17 -20.90 21.93 -4.19
CA GLY A 17 -20.83 23.27 -3.65
C GLY A 17 -19.50 23.94 -3.99
N ALA A 18 -19.07 24.84 -3.12
CA ALA A 18 -17.75 25.44 -3.20
C ALA A 18 -17.23 25.77 -1.81
N ASN A 19 -15.90 25.67 -1.64
CA ASN A 19 -15.24 25.88 -0.36
C ASN A 19 -14.07 26.85 -0.53
N ILE A 20 -13.87 27.73 0.45
CA ILE A 20 -12.62 28.48 0.62
C ILE A 20 -11.96 27.95 1.89
N VAL A 21 -10.73 27.46 1.78
CA VAL A 21 -10.00 26.85 2.90
C VAL A 21 -8.70 27.63 3.11
N GLN A 22 -8.49 28.11 4.33
CA GLN A 22 -7.19 28.64 4.76
C GLN A 22 -6.54 27.64 5.70
N VAL A 23 -5.34 27.18 5.34
CA VAL A 23 -4.50 26.32 6.18
C VAL A 23 -3.36 27.16 6.73
N SER A 24 -3.22 27.18 8.05
CA SER A 24 -2.18 27.93 8.75
C SER A 24 -1.27 26.98 9.51
N TYR A 25 0.02 27.03 9.22
CA TYR A 25 1.03 26.27 9.94
C TYR A 25 1.50 27.10 11.14
N LEU A 26 1.34 26.53 12.32
CA LEU A 26 1.68 27.18 13.58
C LEU A 26 3.00 26.63 14.11
N ASN A 27 3.80 27.47 14.74
CA ASN A 27 5.05 27.06 15.36
C ASN A 27 4.84 26.03 16.48
N GLU A 28 5.90 25.29 16.81
CA GLU A 28 5.87 24.22 17.82
C GLU A 28 5.46 24.70 19.22
N LYS A 29 5.65 25.99 19.53
CA LYS A 29 5.25 26.57 20.82
C LYS A 29 3.76 26.38 21.07
N CYS A 30 2.94 26.41 20.01
CA CYS A 30 1.51 26.17 20.09
C CYS A 30 1.17 24.80 20.68
N ARG A 31 2.00 23.76 20.49
CA ARG A 31 1.75 22.41 21.03
C ARG A 31 1.67 22.42 22.56
N LYS A 32 2.56 23.16 23.22
CA LYS A 32 2.72 23.23 24.68
C LYS A 32 1.81 24.28 25.36
N MET A 33 1.08 25.08 24.59
CA MET A 33 0.17 26.10 25.13
C MET A 33 -1.09 25.51 25.77
N SER A 34 -1.67 26.26 26.71
CA SER A 34 -2.92 25.90 27.38
C SER A 34 -4.11 25.89 26.40
N ARG A 35 -5.21 25.24 26.80
CA ARG A 35 -6.42 25.12 25.97
C ARG A 35 -7.05 26.49 25.70
N GLU A 36 -6.96 27.40 26.66
CA GLU A 36 -7.49 28.77 26.58
C GLU A 36 -6.75 29.56 25.51
N ILE A 37 -5.41 29.48 25.49
CA ILE A 37 -4.58 30.15 24.48
C ILE A 37 -4.83 29.56 23.10
N LYS A 38 -4.91 28.23 22.97
CA LYS A 38 -5.26 27.56 21.71
C LYS A 38 -6.61 28.04 21.18
N THR A 39 -7.62 28.17 22.06
CA THR A 39 -8.94 28.69 21.71
C THR A 39 -8.87 30.14 21.24
N SER A 40 -8.06 30.98 21.91
CA SER A 40 -7.81 32.37 21.50
C SER A 40 -7.18 32.45 20.10
N ILE A 41 -6.20 31.59 19.81
CA ILE A 41 -5.55 31.49 18.49
C ILE A 41 -6.56 31.03 17.42
N SER A 42 -7.39 30.02 17.70
CA SER A 42 -8.43 29.54 16.78
C SER A 42 -9.45 30.64 16.46
N LYS A 43 -9.89 31.42 17.45
CA LYS A 43 -10.74 32.60 17.23
C LYS A 43 -10.04 33.63 16.37
N GLY A 44 -8.76 33.92 16.64
CA GLY A 44 -7.94 34.84 15.86
C GLY A 44 -7.82 34.43 14.40
N ALA A 45 -7.65 33.13 14.12
CA ALA A 45 -7.62 32.60 12.76
C ALA A 45 -8.94 32.83 12.01
N ALA A 46 -10.08 32.59 12.67
CA ALA A 46 -11.41 32.79 12.09
C ALA A 46 -11.69 34.27 11.79
N VAL A 47 -11.36 35.16 12.73
CA VAL A 47 -11.49 36.62 12.56
C VAL A 47 -10.58 37.13 11.44
N PHE A 48 -9.32 36.68 11.40
CA PHE A 48 -8.39 37.04 10.34
C PHE A 48 -8.90 36.62 8.96
N PHE A 49 -9.40 35.38 8.85
CA PHE A 49 -9.98 34.86 7.62
C PHE A 49 -11.20 35.66 7.16
N SER A 50 -12.11 36.01 8.08
CA SER A 50 -13.30 36.78 7.75
C SER A 50 -12.99 38.21 7.32
N MET A 51 -12.02 38.85 7.99
CA MET A 51 -11.50 40.15 7.59
C MET A 51 -10.89 40.10 6.18
N GLY A 52 -10.10 39.07 5.87
CA GLY A 52 -9.46 38.91 4.56
C GLY A 52 -10.44 38.78 3.40
N LEU A 53 -11.57 38.10 3.63
CA LEU A 53 -12.65 37.93 2.65
C LEU A 53 -13.73 39.02 2.72
N ASN A 54 -13.57 40.01 3.60
CA ASN A 54 -14.52 41.11 3.79
C ASN A 54 -15.95 40.64 4.08
N PHE A 55 -16.12 39.61 4.94
CA PHE A 55 -17.43 39.19 5.44
C PHE A 55 -17.47 39.20 6.97
N THR A 56 -18.66 39.43 7.53
CA THR A 56 -18.89 39.45 8.97
C THR A 56 -19.33 38.08 9.48
N LEU A 57 -18.43 37.38 10.16
CA LEU A 57 -18.83 36.38 11.15
C LEU A 57 -19.41 37.13 12.37
N GLY A 58 -20.21 36.49 13.22
CA GLY A 58 -20.80 37.09 14.44
C GLY A 58 -19.80 37.68 15.47
N PHE A 59 -18.52 37.80 15.11
CA PHE A 59 -17.46 38.49 15.81
C PHE A 59 -17.25 39.88 15.19
N ARG A 60 -17.52 40.94 15.94
CA ARG A 60 -17.24 42.31 15.47
C ARG A 60 -15.72 42.51 15.36
N SER A 61 -15.25 42.82 14.15
CA SER A 61 -13.85 43.13 13.83
C SER A 61 -13.25 44.26 14.70
N GLU A 62 -14.10 45.19 15.12
CA GLU A 62 -13.73 46.37 15.91
C GLU A 62 -13.64 46.10 17.42
N ASP A 63 -14.04 44.91 17.87
CA ASP A 63 -13.94 44.54 19.28
C ASP A 63 -12.48 44.41 19.72
N LYS A 64 -12.17 44.92 20.92
CA LYS A 64 -10.82 44.83 21.50
C LYS A 64 -10.38 43.37 21.65
N ASP A 65 -11.32 42.49 21.97
CA ASP A 65 -11.06 41.06 22.10
C ASP A 65 -10.71 40.42 20.75
N SER A 66 -11.41 40.80 19.68
CA SER A 66 -11.12 40.34 18.30
C SER A 66 -9.71 40.71 17.85
N LYS A 67 -9.28 41.96 18.10
CA LYS A 67 -7.91 42.41 17.77
C LYS A 67 -6.85 41.62 18.52
N LEU A 68 -7.06 41.42 19.83
CA LEU A 68 -6.15 40.63 20.67
C LEU A 68 -6.06 39.17 20.20
N HIS A 69 -7.17 38.57 19.81
CA HIS A 69 -7.19 37.21 19.24
C HIS A 69 -6.37 37.12 17.95
N VAL A 70 -6.54 38.08 17.03
CA VAL A 70 -5.76 38.12 15.78
C VAL A 70 -4.27 38.32 16.06
N GLU A 71 -3.89 39.22 16.98
CA GLU A 71 -2.49 39.41 17.37
C GLU A 71 -1.87 38.13 17.93
N ASN A 72 -2.59 37.41 18.79
CA ASN A 72 -2.12 36.13 19.35
C ASN A 72 -1.93 35.07 18.27
N TYR A 73 -2.85 35.01 17.30
CA TYR A 73 -2.72 34.15 16.13
C TYR A 73 -1.51 34.52 15.27
N MET A 74 -1.33 35.79 14.92
CA MET A 74 -0.23 36.26 14.08
C MET A 74 1.15 36.02 14.69
N LYS A 75 1.27 35.99 16.02
CA LYS A 75 2.52 35.68 16.74
C LYS A 75 2.99 34.23 16.59
N VAL A 76 2.08 33.29 16.28
CA VAL A 76 2.39 31.86 16.24
C VAL A 76 2.39 31.26 14.84
N VAL A 77 1.84 31.97 13.85
CA VAL A 77 1.77 31.49 12.46
C VAL A 77 3.14 31.63 11.78
N GLU A 78 3.60 30.54 11.17
CA GLU A 78 4.83 30.50 10.37
C GLU A 78 4.53 30.68 8.88
N SER A 79 3.51 29.98 8.39
CA SER A 79 3.08 30.09 6.99
C SER A 79 1.58 29.86 6.85
N ARG A 80 1.03 30.35 5.73
CA ARG A 80 -0.38 30.26 5.40
C ARG A 80 -0.53 29.96 3.92
N PHE A 81 -1.55 29.16 3.61
CA PHE A 81 -1.95 28.90 2.24
C PHE A 81 -3.47 28.87 2.16
N GLN A 82 -4.01 29.42 1.07
CA GLN A 82 -5.44 29.45 0.81
C GLN A 82 -5.73 28.67 -0.47
N THR A 83 -6.73 27.80 -0.40
CA THR A 83 -7.31 27.13 -1.58
C THR A 83 -8.78 27.48 -1.73
N THR A 84 -9.19 27.57 -2.98
CA THR A 84 -10.59 27.72 -3.36
C THR A 84 -10.96 26.53 -4.23
N HIS A 85 -12.09 25.89 -3.91
CA HIS A 85 -12.62 24.76 -4.65
C HIS A 85 -14.01 25.14 -5.12
N GLY A 86 -14.19 25.33 -6.43
CA GLY A 86 -15.43 25.87 -6.99
C GLY A 86 -15.60 27.37 -6.75
N GLY A 87 -16.63 27.93 -7.37
CA GLY A 87 -16.81 29.39 -7.47
C GLY A 87 -15.77 30.05 -8.37
N ALA A 88 -15.86 31.37 -8.49
CA ALA A 88 -14.85 32.20 -9.14
C ALA A 88 -13.56 32.27 -8.28
N PRO A 89 -12.40 32.57 -8.88
CA PRO A 89 -11.20 32.86 -8.10
C PRO A 89 -11.43 34.01 -7.11
N ILE A 90 -10.98 33.83 -5.86
CA ILE A 90 -11.06 34.86 -4.81
C ILE A 90 -9.74 34.92 -4.05
N SER A 91 -9.24 36.14 -3.88
CA SER A 91 -8.07 36.49 -3.07
C SER A 91 -8.47 37.51 -2.02
N PHE A 92 -7.69 37.62 -0.95
CA PHE A 92 -7.93 38.65 0.06
C PHE A 92 -7.81 40.05 -0.54
N GLY A 93 -8.83 40.88 -0.29
CA GLY A 93 -8.85 42.29 -0.70
C GLY A 93 -9.18 42.59 -2.17
N GLU A 94 -9.44 41.58 -3.00
CA GLU A 94 -9.75 41.79 -4.44
C GLU A 94 -11.25 41.73 -4.73
N ASN A 95 -11.86 40.54 -4.60
CA ASN A 95 -13.26 40.29 -4.94
C ASN A 95 -14.13 40.23 -3.68
N SER A 96 -15.39 40.66 -3.77
CA SER A 96 -16.31 40.55 -2.63
C SER A 96 -16.71 39.09 -2.40
N PHE A 97 -16.79 38.68 -1.13
CA PHE A 97 -17.33 37.36 -0.77
C PHE A 97 -18.71 37.11 -1.39
N ASP A 98 -19.53 38.15 -1.53
CA ASP A 98 -20.86 38.06 -2.15
C ASP A 98 -20.80 37.70 -3.65
N GLU A 99 -19.84 38.24 -4.41
CA GLU A 99 -19.62 37.86 -5.81
C GLU A 99 -19.15 36.42 -5.93
N TRP A 100 -18.23 36.00 -5.07
CA TRP A 100 -17.81 34.61 -4.98
C TRP A 100 -19.02 33.71 -4.67
N GLN A 101 -19.83 34.06 -3.68
CA GLN A 101 -21.02 33.29 -3.29
C GLN A 101 -22.02 33.15 -4.44
N ARG A 102 -22.26 34.22 -5.23
CA ARG A 102 -23.13 34.16 -6.41
C ARG A 102 -22.56 33.28 -7.52
N SER A 103 -21.24 33.26 -7.68
CA SER A 103 -20.56 32.45 -8.70
C SER A 103 -20.62 30.94 -8.42
N VAL A 104 -20.89 30.52 -7.18
CA VAL A 104 -20.92 29.11 -6.77
C VAL A 104 -21.94 28.32 -7.59
N LEU A 105 -23.14 28.87 -7.82
CA LEU A 105 -24.23 28.19 -8.53
C LEU A 105 -23.81 27.68 -9.93
N HIS A 106 -22.92 28.41 -10.59
CA HIS A 106 -22.45 28.07 -11.95
C HIS A 106 -21.11 27.33 -11.95
N ASN A 107 -20.41 27.27 -10.81
CA ASN A 107 -19.07 26.71 -10.69
C ASN A 107 -18.97 25.74 -9.50
N MET A 108 -20.00 24.92 -9.30
CA MET A 108 -20.00 23.92 -8.24
C MET A 108 -19.03 22.79 -8.53
N VAL A 109 -18.37 22.29 -7.49
CA VAL A 109 -17.53 21.10 -7.51
C VAL A 109 -18.01 20.13 -6.45
N ALA A 110 -17.63 18.85 -6.55
CA ALA A 110 -17.85 17.89 -5.48
C ALA A 110 -16.94 18.24 -4.29
N VAL A 111 -17.52 18.84 -3.25
CA VAL A 111 -16.83 19.28 -2.03
C VAL A 111 -16.68 18.14 -1.03
N ASP A 112 -17.64 17.21 -1.02
CA ASP A 112 -17.56 15.95 -0.28
C ASP A 112 -18.10 14.79 -1.13
N ARG A 113 -17.67 13.57 -0.79
CA ARG A 113 -17.95 12.35 -1.56
C ARG A 113 -18.19 11.19 -0.63
N VAL A 114 -19.32 10.52 -0.82
CA VAL A 114 -19.60 9.22 -0.20
C VAL A 114 -19.45 8.14 -1.25
N GLY A 115 -18.77 7.05 -0.88
CA GLY A 115 -18.50 5.96 -1.79
C GLY A 115 -18.58 4.61 -1.11
N ARG A 116 -18.66 3.57 -1.95
CA ARG A 116 -18.64 2.17 -1.53
C ARG A 116 -17.44 1.46 -2.11
N PRO A 117 -16.95 0.39 -1.48
CA PRO A 117 -15.84 -0.39 -2.01
C PRO A 117 -16.12 -0.90 -3.43
N ILE A 118 -15.10 -0.87 -4.30
CA ILE A 118 -15.25 -1.19 -5.74
C ILE A 118 -15.77 -2.62 -5.99
N TYR A 119 -15.51 -3.55 -5.08
CA TYR A 119 -16.00 -4.92 -5.19
C TYR A 119 -17.52 -5.05 -4.97
N GLU A 120 -18.20 -4.05 -4.40
CA GLU A 120 -19.67 -4.03 -4.29
C GLU A 120 -20.35 -3.63 -5.62
N ALA A 121 -19.62 -2.98 -6.54
CA ALA A 121 -20.14 -2.67 -7.87
C ALA A 121 -20.38 -3.93 -8.71
N ILE A 122 -19.73 -5.04 -8.35
CA ILE A 122 -19.84 -6.34 -9.02
C ILE A 122 -20.91 -7.18 -8.33
N ASN A 123 -22.07 -7.30 -8.96
CA ASN A 123 -23.20 -8.08 -8.43
C ASN A 123 -24.07 -8.67 -9.56
N ALA A 124 -24.99 -9.55 -9.19
CA ALA A 124 -25.81 -10.30 -10.16
C ALA A 124 -26.78 -9.41 -10.96
N ILE A 125 -27.11 -8.22 -10.45
CA ILE A 125 -27.95 -7.25 -11.17
C ILE A 125 -27.14 -6.59 -12.29
N LYS A 126 -25.88 -6.25 -12.02
CA LYS A 126 -24.98 -5.59 -12.98
C LYS A 126 -24.33 -6.58 -13.96
N LEU A 127 -24.18 -7.84 -13.58
CA LEU A 127 -23.61 -8.91 -14.41
C LEU A 127 -24.54 -10.14 -14.43
N PRO A 128 -25.73 -10.05 -15.05
CA PRO A 128 -26.71 -11.13 -15.07
C PRO A 128 -26.27 -12.35 -15.89
N GLU A 129 -25.37 -12.14 -16.87
CA GLU A 129 -24.79 -13.18 -17.73
C GLU A 129 -23.81 -14.09 -16.97
N LEU A 130 -23.36 -13.68 -15.78
CA LEU A 130 -22.32 -14.39 -15.04
C LEU A 130 -22.94 -15.40 -14.07
N GLU A 131 -22.45 -16.64 -14.14
CA GLU A 131 -22.88 -17.69 -13.22
C GLU A 131 -22.58 -17.30 -11.75
N PRO A 132 -23.50 -17.54 -10.79
CA PRO A 132 -23.37 -17.07 -9.40
C PRO A 132 -22.06 -17.48 -8.70
N SER A 133 -21.57 -18.71 -8.90
CA SER A 133 -20.31 -19.16 -8.30
C SER A 133 -19.10 -18.41 -8.86
N LEU A 134 -19.11 -18.11 -10.16
CA LEU A 134 -18.07 -17.32 -10.81
C LEU A 134 -18.11 -15.85 -10.35
N LEU A 135 -19.31 -15.28 -10.23
CA LEU A 135 -19.50 -13.93 -9.68
C LEU A 135 -18.89 -13.81 -8.28
N LYS A 136 -19.19 -14.76 -7.39
CA LYS A 136 -18.62 -14.78 -6.03
C LYS A 136 -17.09 -14.82 -6.05
N LYS A 137 -16.49 -15.65 -6.91
CA LYS A 137 -15.03 -15.73 -7.06
C LYS A 137 -14.43 -14.40 -7.53
N VAL A 138 -15.06 -13.74 -8.50
CA VAL A 138 -14.60 -12.43 -9.00
C VAL A 138 -14.62 -11.39 -7.89
N VAL A 139 -15.69 -11.33 -7.09
CA VAL A 139 -15.80 -10.42 -5.94
C VAL A 139 -14.71 -10.69 -4.91
N GLU A 140 -14.46 -11.95 -4.54
CA GLU A 140 -13.40 -12.31 -3.59
C GLU A 140 -11.99 -11.94 -4.09
N VAL A 141 -11.71 -12.17 -5.38
CA VAL A 141 -10.42 -11.78 -5.99
C VAL A 141 -10.25 -10.26 -5.96
N LEU A 142 -11.30 -9.51 -6.26
CA LEU A 142 -11.25 -8.04 -6.25
C LEU A 142 -11.11 -7.49 -4.83
N LYS A 143 -11.84 -8.05 -3.86
CA LYS A 143 -11.70 -7.73 -2.43
C LYS A 143 -10.28 -7.98 -1.93
N SER A 144 -9.70 -9.14 -2.25
CA SER A 144 -8.31 -9.46 -1.93
C SER A 144 -7.31 -8.51 -2.61
N ALA A 145 -7.59 -8.03 -3.82
CA ALA A 145 -6.75 -7.05 -4.50
C ALA A 145 -6.81 -5.67 -3.84
N VAL A 146 -7.99 -5.23 -3.38
CA VAL A 146 -8.14 -3.99 -2.59
C VAL A 146 -7.35 -4.09 -1.28
N HIS A 147 -7.49 -5.20 -0.54
CA HIS A 147 -6.80 -5.36 0.74
C HIS A 147 -5.27 -5.31 0.59
N ARG A 148 -4.73 -6.01 -0.42
CA ARG A 148 -3.30 -5.98 -0.75
C ARG A 148 -2.80 -4.58 -1.09
N TYR A 149 -3.61 -3.75 -1.75
CA TYR A 149 -3.24 -2.37 -2.02
C TYR A 149 -3.06 -1.55 -0.74
N TYR A 150 -3.96 -1.70 0.22
CA TYR A 150 -3.82 -1.04 1.52
C TYR A 150 -2.64 -1.59 2.31
N GLU A 151 -2.52 -2.92 2.45
CA GLU A 151 -1.41 -3.56 3.17
C GLU A 151 -0.04 -3.15 2.63
N ALA A 152 0.13 -3.07 1.31
CA ALA A 152 1.39 -2.67 0.69
C ALA A 152 1.79 -1.21 0.97
N ASN A 153 0.82 -0.36 1.34
CA ASN A 153 0.97 1.07 1.61
C ASN A 153 0.87 1.42 3.11
N ILE A 154 0.73 0.43 3.98
CA ILE A 154 0.85 0.64 5.44
C ILE A 154 2.33 0.75 5.80
N VAL A 155 2.67 1.82 6.51
CA VAL A 155 3.98 2.11 7.08
C VAL A 155 3.82 2.12 8.59
N LEU A 156 4.30 1.05 9.22
CA LEU A 156 4.22 0.88 10.66
C LEU A 156 5.40 1.58 11.33
N GLY A 157 5.12 2.51 12.24
CA GLY A 157 6.18 3.19 13.00
C GLY A 157 5.65 3.93 14.21
N CYS A 158 6.51 4.71 14.84
CA CYS A 158 6.12 5.54 15.97
C CYS A 158 5.51 6.86 15.49
N MET A 159 4.25 7.09 15.80
CA MET A 159 3.52 8.30 15.36
C MET A 159 3.53 9.43 16.40
N ASP A 160 4.22 9.27 17.53
CA ASP A 160 4.32 10.27 18.59
C ASP A 160 5.47 11.26 18.31
N PRO A 161 5.19 12.54 17.98
CA PRO A 161 6.22 13.53 17.66
C PRO A 161 7.11 13.92 18.85
N ASP A 162 6.71 13.63 20.08
CA ASP A 162 7.53 13.84 21.29
C ASP A 162 8.52 12.69 21.53
N SER A 163 8.37 11.57 20.81
CA SER A 163 9.24 10.41 20.96
C SER A 163 10.58 10.58 20.22
N PRO A 164 11.72 10.22 20.83
CA PRO A 164 13.03 10.27 20.15
C PRO A 164 13.16 9.29 18.96
N VAL A 165 12.26 8.31 18.89
CA VAL A 165 12.13 7.30 17.83
C VAL A 165 10.92 7.56 16.92
N PHE A 166 10.39 8.78 16.92
CA PHE A 166 9.35 9.24 15.98
C PHE A 166 9.74 8.95 14.54
N ASP A 167 8.81 8.35 13.80
CA ASP A 167 8.94 8.07 12.38
C ASP A 167 7.97 8.98 11.59
N PRO A 168 8.48 10.00 10.88
CA PRO A 168 7.64 10.92 10.11
C PRO A 168 6.93 10.25 8.91
N ASN A 169 7.35 9.05 8.51
CA ASN A 169 6.75 8.31 7.40
C ASN A 169 5.67 7.32 7.88
N ALA A 170 5.53 7.10 9.19
CA ALA A 170 4.54 6.17 9.74
C ALA A 170 3.10 6.67 9.56
N ASN A 171 2.26 5.85 8.94
CA ASN A 171 0.83 6.11 8.77
C ASN A 171 -0.07 5.18 9.59
N ALA A 172 0.53 4.21 10.28
CA ALA A 172 -0.15 3.31 11.20
C ALA A 172 0.69 3.08 12.47
N PRO A 173 0.05 2.98 13.65
CA PRO A 173 0.78 2.82 14.90
C PRO A 173 1.42 1.44 14.98
N SER A 174 2.72 1.41 15.30
CA SER A 174 3.39 0.19 15.72
C SER A 174 3.36 0.08 17.24
N THR A 175 2.81 -1.03 17.75
CA THR A 175 2.66 -1.28 19.19
C THR A 175 3.99 -1.33 19.96
N THR A 176 5.13 -1.46 19.27
CA THR A 176 6.47 -1.59 19.89
C THR A 176 7.50 -0.59 19.38
N ALA A 177 7.18 0.25 18.38
CA ALA A 177 8.16 1.20 17.82
C ALA A 177 8.42 2.41 18.71
N CYS A 178 7.46 2.87 19.51
CA CYS A 178 7.63 4.06 20.37
C CYS A 178 8.41 3.81 21.67
N SER A 179 8.72 2.56 22.01
CA SER A 179 9.43 2.22 23.25
C SER A 179 10.94 2.42 23.09
N VAL A 180 11.46 3.50 23.69
CA VAL A 180 12.86 3.95 23.55
C VAL A 180 13.88 3.03 24.25
N SER A 181 13.44 2.18 25.17
CA SER A 181 14.36 1.39 26.02
C SER A 181 15.22 0.35 25.27
N GLU A 182 15.00 0.13 23.97
CA GLU A 182 15.57 -1.00 23.22
C GLU A 182 16.30 -0.61 21.92
N ALA A 183 16.18 0.62 21.43
CA ALA A 183 16.92 1.08 20.24
C ALA A 183 18.45 1.12 20.45
N SER A 184 18.90 1.09 21.71
CA SER A 184 20.31 1.07 22.12
C SER A 184 20.98 -0.31 22.05
N PHE A 185 20.24 -1.40 21.76
CA PHE A 185 20.78 -2.76 21.78
C PHE A 185 21.56 -3.14 20.51
N PHE A 186 21.24 -2.55 19.36
CA PHE A 186 22.09 -2.72 18.17
C PHE A 186 22.57 -1.40 17.62
N LYS A 187 23.89 -1.28 17.65
CA LYS A 187 24.65 -0.14 17.15
C LYS A 187 25.30 -0.53 15.83
N LYS A 188 25.80 0.48 15.13
CA LYS A 188 26.71 0.34 13.99
C LYS A 188 27.80 -0.71 14.27
N GLY A 189 28.09 -1.57 13.29
CA GLY A 189 29.02 -2.69 13.45
C GLY A 189 28.40 -4.00 13.97
N GLN A 190 27.07 -4.11 13.99
CA GLN A 190 26.40 -5.37 14.27
C GLN A 190 26.63 -6.39 13.14
N ILE A 191 26.94 -7.63 13.53
CA ILE A 191 27.07 -8.76 12.63
C ILE A 191 25.80 -9.62 12.63
N PHE A 192 25.43 -10.16 11.46
CA PHE A 192 24.41 -11.20 11.34
C PHE A 192 25.02 -12.48 10.75
N GLY A 193 24.45 -13.64 11.07
CA GLY A 193 24.96 -14.96 10.69
C GLY A 193 24.85 -15.32 9.20
N GLY A 194 24.68 -14.31 8.33
CA GLY A 194 24.52 -14.50 6.90
C GLY A 194 23.10 -14.88 6.48
N THR A 195 22.88 -14.87 5.17
CA THR A 195 21.70 -15.46 4.53
C THR A 195 22.16 -16.63 3.69
N TYR A 196 21.44 -17.76 3.76
CA TYR A 196 21.66 -18.87 2.85
C TYR A 196 20.38 -19.12 2.05
N GLN A 197 20.54 -19.49 0.79
CA GLN A 197 19.45 -19.96 -0.06
C GLN A 197 19.79 -21.37 -0.51
N THR A 198 18.90 -22.32 -0.25
CA THR A 198 19.03 -23.69 -0.76
C THR A 198 18.60 -23.72 -2.23
N CYS A 199 19.49 -23.29 -3.12
CA CYS A 199 19.37 -23.50 -4.54
C CYS A 199 20.00 -24.86 -4.90
N TYR A 200 19.34 -25.67 -5.73
CA TYR A 200 20.00 -26.79 -6.39
C TYR A 200 20.95 -26.23 -7.46
N GLY A 201 22.11 -25.72 -7.04
CA GLY A 201 23.14 -25.20 -7.95
C GLY A 201 23.89 -23.97 -7.44
N LEU A 202 25.20 -24.21 -7.24
CA LEU A 202 26.35 -23.32 -7.10
C LEU A 202 26.75 -22.84 -5.69
N ASP A 203 27.98 -23.24 -5.37
CA ASP A 203 28.76 -23.07 -4.16
C ASP A 203 28.99 -21.60 -3.80
N GLY A 204 28.56 -21.21 -2.59
CA GLY A 204 28.92 -19.94 -1.97
C GLY A 204 29.65 -20.20 -0.66
N LYS A 205 30.78 -19.51 -0.45
CA LYS A 205 31.48 -19.50 0.85
C LYS A 205 30.55 -18.92 1.92
N ILE A 206 30.11 -19.79 2.82
CA ILE A 206 29.37 -19.41 4.03
C ILE A 206 30.41 -18.83 5.01
N SER A 207 30.27 -17.55 5.37
CA SER A 207 30.99 -16.95 6.49
C SER A 207 30.06 -16.86 7.72
N ASP A 208 30.60 -16.98 8.92
CA ASP A 208 29.81 -17.02 10.15
C ASP A 208 29.29 -15.63 10.59
N ALA A 209 29.78 -14.54 9.97
CA ALA A 209 29.46 -13.17 10.36
C ALA A 209 29.57 -12.17 9.20
N TYR A 210 28.50 -11.40 8.99
CA TYR A 210 28.43 -10.35 7.96
C TYR A 210 27.97 -9.02 8.56
N TYR A 211 28.55 -7.93 8.08
CA TYR A 211 28.07 -6.56 8.28
C TYR A 211 26.99 -6.23 7.24
N PHE A 212 25.90 -5.58 7.66
CA PHE A 212 24.81 -5.21 6.78
C PHE A 212 24.97 -3.79 6.22
N GLY A 213 24.94 -3.65 4.89
CA GLY A 213 25.15 -2.41 4.14
C GLY A 213 23.90 -1.90 3.41
N GLY A 214 22.72 -2.38 3.79
CA GLY A 214 21.46 -2.02 3.17
C GLY A 214 20.94 -3.04 2.15
N ILE A 215 19.82 -2.69 1.50
CA ILE A 215 19.07 -3.59 0.64
C ILE A 215 18.47 -2.82 -0.54
N PHE A 216 18.47 -3.41 -1.73
CA PHE A 216 17.90 -2.80 -2.93
C PHE A 216 17.26 -3.84 -3.86
N SER A 217 16.53 -3.38 -4.86
CA SER A 217 16.00 -4.23 -5.94
C SER A 217 15.93 -3.47 -7.26
N ASP A 218 15.39 -4.13 -8.29
CA ASP A 218 15.05 -3.47 -9.55
C ASP A 218 14.09 -2.28 -9.37
N THR A 219 13.29 -2.27 -8.30
CA THR A 219 12.20 -1.30 -8.09
C THR A 219 12.46 -0.26 -7.00
N PHE A 220 13.47 -0.45 -6.15
CA PHE A 220 13.84 0.51 -5.11
C PHE A 220 15.35 0.56 -4.91
N VAL A 221 15.86 1.74 -4.56
CA VAL A 221 17.29 2.00 -4.32
C VAL A 221 17.69 1.57 -2.91
N ASN A 222 18.98 1.35 -2.68
CA ASN A 222 19.54 1.16 -1.35
C ASN A 222 19.53 2.52 -0.62
N PRO A 223 18.79 2.69 0.48
CA PRO A 223 18.79 3.92 1.27
C PRO A 223 20.18 4.39 1.74
N VAL A 224 21.14 3.46 1.90
CA VAL A 224 22.50 3.77 2.36
C VAL A 224 23.31 4.48 1.27
N THR A 225 23.16 4.08 0.01
CA THR A 225 23.91 4.64 -1.13
C THR A 225 23.10 5.62 -1.97
N GLY A 226 21.77 5.61 -1.84
CA GLY A 226 20.85 6.35 -2.70
C GLY A 226 20.71 5.77 -4.12
N ASP A 227 21.31 4.61 -4.41
CA ASP A 227 21.32 3.97 -5.73
C ASP A 227 21.08 2.45 -5.62
N LYS A 228 20.90 1.74 -6.75
CA LYS A 228 20.75 0.28 -6.81
C LYS A 228 22.11 -0.42 -6.72
N SER A 229 22.88 -0.07 -5.69
CA SER A 229 24.25 -0.52 -5.47
C SER A 229 24.54 -0.75 -3.98
N CYS A 230 25.59 -1.53 -3.71
CA CYS A 230 26.12 -1.69 -2.37
C CYS A 230 27.16 -0.61 -2.03
N PRO A 231 27.34 -0.29 -0.73
CA PRO A 231 28.44 0.55 -0.28
C PRO A 231 29.80 -0.04 -0.65
N ASP A 232 30.86 0.76 -0.53
CA ASP A 232 32.20 0.32 -0.92
C ASP A 232 32.64 -0.86 -0.04
N ASN A 233 33.19 -1.91 -0.66
CA ASN A 233 33.60 -3.16 0.02
C ASN A 233 32.44 -4.02 0.58
N PHE A 234 31.20 -3.79 0.12
CA PHE A 234 30.07 -4.69 0.36
C PHE A 234 29.73 -5.47 -0.91
N GLU A 235 29.49 -6.77 -0.75
CA GLU A 235 29.04 -7.64 -1.83
C GLU A 235 27.51 -7.73 -1.86
N SER A 236 26.95 -7.82 -3.07
CA SER A 236 25.51 -7.97 -3.29
C SER A 236 25.11 -9.44 -3.23
N LEU A 237 24.45 -9.84 -2.15
CA LEU A 237 23.85 -11.17 -1.97
C LEU A 237 22.42 -11.19 -2.50
N ARG A 238 22.18 -11.95 -3.57
CA ARG A 238 20.85 -12.05 -4.17
C ARG A 238 19.95 -12.98 -3.36
N LEU A 239 18.77 -12.47 -2.97
CA LEU A 239 17.70 -13.21 -2.29
C LEU A 239 16.46 -13.28 -3.19
N GLY A 240 15.92 -14.48 -3.36
CA GLY A 240 14.71 -14.70 -4.15
C GLY A 240 14.84 -14.20 -5.60
N LYS A 241 13.75 -13.73 -6.18
CA LYS A 241 13.70 -13.34 -7.62
C LYS A 241 14.34 -11.99 -7.96
N GLY A 242 14.63 -11.11 -7.00
CA GLY A 242 15.15 -9.77 -7.32
C GLY A 242 15.52 -8.87 -6.15
N LEU A 243 15.70 -9.42 -4.96
CA LEU A 243 16.15 -8.66 -3.79
C LEU A 243 17.67 -8.80 -3.66
N ASN A 244 18.38 -7.70 -3.41
CA ASN A 244 19.82 -7.70 -3.24
C ASN A 244 20.16 -7.15 -1.86
N LEU A 245 20.81 -7.97 -1.04
CA LEU A 245 21.26 -7.65 0.31
C LEU A 245 22.76 -7.33 0.28
N CYS A 246 23.16 -6.15 0.76
CA CYS A 246 24.55 -5.77 0.80
C CYS A 246 25.21 -6.29 2.08
N ALA A 247 26.26 -7.10 1.93
CA ALA A 247 26.95 -7.74 3.03
C ALA A 247 28.47 -7.64 2.87
N SER A 248 29.18 -7.35 3.97
CA SER A 248 30.65 -7.38 3.99
C SER A 248 31.15 -8.30 5.11
N VAL A 249 32.25 -9.00 4.87
CA VAL A 249 32.97 -9.78 5.87
C VAL A 249 34.21 -9.04 6.40
N ASP A 250 34.58 -7.91 5.78
CA ASP A 250 35.71 -7.11 6.24
C ASP A 250 35.27 -6.24 7.42
N TRP A 251 35.89 -6.45 8.58
CA TRP A 251 35.58 -5.69 9.79
C TRP A 251 35.99 -4.21 9.71
N LYS A 252 37.02 -3.87 8.92
CA LYS A 252 37.52 -2.49 8.86
C LYS A 252 36.56 -1.58 8.09
N SER A 253 36.22 -1.96 6.86
CA SER A 253 35.24 -1.26 6.03
C SER A 253 33.81 -1.52 6.50
N GLY A 254 33.52 -2.76 6.91
CA GLY A 254 32.18 -3.20 7.34
C GLY A 254 31.65 -2.46 8.57
N ILE A 255 32.47 -2.16 9.58
CA ILE A 255 32.01 -1.35 10.71
C ILE A 255 31.74 0.09 10.30
N ALA A 256 32.57 0.66 9.42
CA ALA A 256 32.48 2.07 9.03
C ALA A 256 31.25 2.39 8.18
N GLU A 257 30.80 1.48 7.33
CA GLU A 257 29.68 1.71 6.40
C GLU A 257 28.45 0.84 6.70
N SER A 258 28.48 0.00 7.74
CA SER A 258 27.30 -0.76 8.15
C SER A 258 26.22 0.12 8.75
N VAL A 259 24.99 -0.36 8.59
CA VAL A 259 23.79 0.16 9.26
C VAL A 259 23.21 -0.92 10.18
N PRO A 260 22.58 -0.54 11.31
CA PRO A 260 22.01 -1.52 12.23
C PRO A 260 20.87 -2.32 11.56
N PHE A 261 20.77 -3.60 11.89
CA PHE A 261 19.85 -4.52 11.24
C PHE A 261 19.09 -5.38 12.25
N GLY A 262 17.78 -5.20 12.31
CA GLY A 262 16.88 -5.90 13.23
C GLY A 262 16.31 -7.20 12.68
N GLY A 263 16.76 -7.68 11.52
CA GLY A 263 16.30 -8.91 10.89
C GLY A 263 15.26 -8.72 9.78
N LEU A 264 14.96 -9.82 9.08
CA LEU A 264 13.94 -9.94 8.03
C LEU A 264 12.73 -10.73 8.54
N TYR A 265 11.57 -10.44 7.99
CA TYR A 265 10.38 -11.30 8.11
C TYR A 265 9.51 -11.20 6.86
N ALA A 266 8.60 -12.14 6.72
CA ALA A 266 7.69 -12.25 5.60
C ALA A 266 6.31 -12.76 6.07
N CYS A 267 5.39 -12.88 5.14
CA CYS A 267 4.01 -13.30 5.39
C CYS A 267 3.90 -14.68 6.02
N GLN A 268 4.86 -15.57 5.75
CA GLN A 268 4.87 -16.96 6.24
C GLN A 268 5.99 -17.22 7.28
N SER A 269 6.92 -16.28 7.44
CA SER A 269 8.10 -16.44 8.29
C SER A 269 8.27 -15.23 9.19
N GLY A 270 8.25 -15.42 10.51
CA GLY A 270 8.49 -14.35 11.48
C GLY A 270 9.95 -13.98 11.63
N ASN A 271 10.20 -12.91 12.37
CA ASN A 271 11.53 -12.43 12.68
C ASN A 271 12.08 -13.13 13.94
N PRO A 272 13.08 -14.02 13.83
CA PRO A 272 13.66 -14.71 14.97
C PRO A 272 14.42 -13.80 15.94
N MET A 273 14.70 -12.54 15.57
CA MET A 273 15.34 -11.56 16.45
C MET A 273 14.36 -10.94 17.46
N THR A 274 13.06 -10.99 17.21
CA THR A 274 12.04 -10.39 18.09
C THR A 274 11.98 -11.03 19.48
N PRO A 275 11.94 -12.38 19.62
CA PRO A 275 11.92 -13.04 20.94
C PRO A 275 13.26 -12.97 21.68
N LEU A 276 14.38 -12.81 20.96
CA LEU A 276 15.70 -12.72 21.57
C LEU A 276 15.85 -11.45 22.44
N ILE A 277 15.21 -10.36 22.03
CA ILE A 277 15.27 -9.06 22.73
C ILE A 277 14.28 -9.02 23.90
N GLU A 278 13.11 -9.62 23.76
CA GLU A 278 12.12 -9.70 24.85
C GLU A 278 12.59 -10.59 26.00
N ASN A 279 13.28 -11.70 25.72
CA ASN A 279 13.81 -12.58 26.77
C ASN A 279 15.02 -11.99 27.50
N TYR A 280 15.83 -11.13 26.85
CA TYR A 280 16.94 -10.43 27.51
C TYR A 280 16.44 -9.54 28.68
N LYS A 281 15.28 -8.88 28.50
CA LYS A 281 14.65 -8.05 29.55
C LYS A 281 14.33 -8.82 30.83
N ASN A 282 13.93 -10.09 30.70
CA ASN A 282 13.60 -10.94 31.85
C ASN A 282 14.84 -11.49 32.57
N SER A 283 16.03 -11.38 31.96
CA SER A 283 17.28 -11.90 32.52
C SER A 283 18.09 -10.86 33.30
N THR A 284 17.91 -9.56 33.04
CA THR A 284 18.59 -8.49 33.79
C THR A 284 18.19 -8.39 35.28
N THR A 285 17.21 -9.18 35.73
CA THR A 285 16.86 -9.33 37.15
C THR A 285 17.57 -10.48 37.89
N ARG A 286 18.47 -11.24 37.24
CA ARG A 286 19.28 -12.25 37.95
C ARG A 286 20.76 -12.16 37.55
N SER A 287 21.58 -12.01 38.59
CA SER A 287 23.04 -12.03 38.63
C SER A 287 23.67 -12.96 37.59
N GLY A 288 24.79 -12.49 37.04
CA GLY A 288 25.48 -13.05 35.88
C GLY A 288 25.58 -14.56 35.84
N ASN A 289 25.12 -15.12 34.73
CA ASN A 289 25.57 -16.39 34.17
C ASN A 289 25.38 -16.32 32.65
N GLN A 290 26.31 -16.92 31.92
CA GLN A 290 26.44 -16.90 30.46
C GLN A 290 25.09 -16.94 29.72
N ILE A 291 24.86 -15.93 28.87
CA ILE A 291 23.72 -15.85 27.97
C ILE A 291 23.93 -16.90 26.87
N MET A 292 23.39 -18.11 27.08
CA MET A 292 23.15 -19.02 25.96
C MET A 292 21.97 -18.47 25.15
N PHE A 293 22.26 -17.95 23.96
CA PHE A 293 21.25 -17.66 22.95
C PHE A 293 20.54 -18.98 22.59
N LYS A 294 19.37 -19.25 23.18
CA LYS A 294 18.47 -20.27 22.63
C LYS A 294 18.01 -19.74 21.27
N SER A 295 18.66 -20.19 20.20
CA SER A 295 18.18 -19.95 18.85
C SER A 295 16.75 -20.48 18.80
N VAL A 296 15.78 -19.59 18.59
CA VAL A 296 14.47 -20.04 18.12
C VAL A 296 14.72 -20.48 16.69
N SER A 297 15.07 -21.75 16.54
CA SER A 297 15.46 -22.37 15.27
C SER A 297 14.29 -22.42 14.29
N ASN A 298 13.08 -22.07 14.75
CA ASN A 298 11.85 -22.18 13.98
C ASN A 298 11.24 -20.80 13.71
N SER A 299 11.63 -20.19 12.58
CA SER A 299 11.14 -18.88 12.11
C SER A 299 9.63 -18.80 11.91
N ILE A 300 8.95 -19.96 11.79
CA ILE A 300 7.48 -20.06 11.65
C ILE A 300 6.76 -19.61 12.94
N LEU A 301 7.37 -19.84 14.11
CA LEU A 301 6.80 -19.47 15.42
C LEU A 301 7.21 -18.06 15.88
N ALA A 302 8.11 -17.41 15.14
CA ALA A 302 8.57 -16.09 15.50
C ALA A 302 7.51 -15.01 15.17
N PRO A 303 7.45 -13.90 15.92
CA PRO A 303 6.57 -12.78 15.60
C PRO A 303 6.91 -12.14 14.24
N LYS A 304 5.91 -11.86 13.43
CA LYS A 304 6.04 -11.14 12.13
C LYS A 304 6.09 -9.62 12.34
N ARG A 305 7.00 -9.17 13.19
CA ARG A 305 7.20 -7.75 13.52
C ARG A 305 8.66 -7.48 13.77
N CYS A 306 9.03 -6.21 13.72
CA CYS A 306 10.35 -5.78 14.16
C CYS A 306 10.48 -5.87 15.67
N PRO A 307 11.72 -6.01 16.17
CA PRO A 307 12.00 -5.78 17.56
C PRO A 307 11.62 -4.38 18.01
N SER A 308 11.46 -4.19 19.32
CA SER A 308 11.23 -2.86 19.88
C SER A 308 12.37 -1.89 19.54
N GLY A 309 12.04 -0.65 19.24
CA GLY A 309 12.99 0.36 18.76
C GLY A 309 13.39 0.23 17.28
N TYR A 310 12.85 -0.77 16.57
CA TYR A 310 13.03 -0.95 15.14
C TYR A 310 11.70 -0.73 14.40
N VAL A 311 11.81 -0.17 13.20
CA VAL A 311 10.72 0.10 12.26
C VAL A 311 10.81 -0.87 11.10
N SER A 312 9.64 -1.27 10.59
CA SER A 312 9.58 -2.14 9.43
C SER A 312 9.64 -1.34 8.14
N HIS A 313 10.58 -1.71 7.28
CA HIS A 313 10.68 -1.23 5.92
C HIS A 313 10.34 -2.36 4.95
N SER A 314 9.70 -2.03 3.83
CA SER A 314 9.33 -3.00 2.81
C SER A 314 10.53 -3.28 1.90
N ALA A 315 10.98 -4.53 1.89
CA ALA A 315 12.02 -5.04 0.98
C ALA A 315 11.44 -5.48 -0.38
N GLY A 316 10.17 -5.21 -0.64
CA GLY A 316 9.48 -5.60 -1.87
C GLY A 316 8.48 -6.74 -1.69
N LEU A 317 7.89 -7.16 -2.81
CA LEU A 317 6.88 -8.22 -2.89
C LEU A 317 7.37 -9.34 -3.81
N GLU A 318 7.31 -10.58 -3.32
CA GLU A 318 7.58 -11.79 -4.08
C GLU A 318 6.32 -12.66 -4.12
N ASP A 319 5.74 -12.85 -5.32
CA ASP A 319 4.55 -13.69 -5.57
C ASP A 319 3.42 -13.51 -4.54
N VAL A 320 3.02 -12.26 -4.27
CA VAL A 320 2.03 -11.81 -3.25
C VAL A 320 2.49 -11.74 -1.81
N CYS A 321 3.72 -12.15 -1.51
CA CYS A 321 4.24 -12.02 -0.17
C CYS A 321 5.18 -10.82 -0.02
N GLN A 322 4.83 -9.90 0.87
CA GLN A 322 5.71 -8.81 1.26
C GLN A 322 6.84 -9.34 2.14
N ILE A 323 8.07 -9.02 1.73
CA ILE A 323 9.27 -9.18 2.55
C ILE A 323 9.52 -7.84 3.23
N SER A 324 9.76 -7.88 4.53
CA SER A 324 10.03 -6.72 5.35
C SER A 324 11.35 -6.89 6.10
N TYR A 325 12.06 -5.79 6.29
CA TYR A 325 13.31 -5.73 7.04
C TYR A 325 13.23 -4.65 8.12
N CYS A 326 13.99 -4.82 9.18
CA CYS A 326 13.92 -3.98 10.37
C CYS A 326 15.16 -3.11 10.49
N MET A 327 14.97 -1.80 10.66
CA MET A 327 16.05 -0.84 10.94
C MET A 327 15.64 0.10 12.07
N PRO A 328 16.57 0.72 12.80
CA PRO A 328 16.24 1.72 13.80
C PRO A 328 15.47 2.90 13.18
N SER A 329 14.46 3.41 13.89
CA SER A 329 13.60 4.50 13.41
C SER A 329 14.37 5.76 13.00
N ASP A 330 15.56 5.99 13.58
CA ASP A 330 16.38 7.17 13.33
C ASP A 330 17.30 7.06 12.12
N THR A 331 17.40 5.89 11.49
CA THR A 331 18.37 5.62 10.42
C THR A 331 18.10 6.46 9.16
N PHE A 332 16.83 6.76 8.85
CA PHE A 332 16.41 7.45 7.62
C PHE A 332 15.59 8.72 7.88
N LYS A 333 15.87 9.45 8.96
CA LYS A 333 15.15 10.69 9.34
C LYS A 333 15.05 11.75 8.22
N ASN A 334 15.88 11.66 7.18
CA ASN A 334 15.91 12.58 6.04
C ASN A 334 15.32 12.00 4.75
N GLU A 335 14.75 10.79 4.76
CA GLU A 335 14.13 10.22 3.56
C GLU A 335 12.78 10.89 3.24
N ARG A 336 12.54 11.08 1.94
CA ARG A 336 11.29 11.62 1.39
C ARG A 336 10.12 10.72 1.78
N VAL A 337 8.96 11.33 2.02
CA VAL A 337 7.67 10.64 2.24
C VAL A 337 7.54 9.47 1.28
N GLN A 338 7.32 8.25 1.81
CA GLN A 338 7.18 7.06 1.00
C GLN A 338 6.07 7.26 -0.04
N LEU A 339 6.45 7.20 -1.31
CA LEU A 339 5.49 7.31 -2.42
C LEU A 339 4.53 6.12 -2.39
N ILE A 340 3.26 6.38 -2.70
CA ILE A 340 2.22 5.36 -2.78
C ILE A 340 2.63 4.29 -3.79
N LYS A 341 2.73 3.04 -3.34
CA LYS A 341 2.99 1.89 -4.18
C LYS A 341 1.73 1.56 -4.97
N SER A 342 1.84 1.69 -6.29
CA SER A 342 0.75 1.40 -7.23
C SER A 342 0.78 -0.07 -7.67
N PRO A 343 -0.39 -0.74 -7.82
CA PRO A 343 -0.46 -2.06 -8.46
C PRO A 343 0.02 -2.02 -9.93
N PRO A 344 0.46 -3.14 -10.52
CA PRO A 344 0.44 -4.50 -9.98
C PRO A 344 1.64 -4.81 -9.07
N PHE A 345 1.37 -5.54 -7.98
CA PHE A 345 2.38 -5.99 -7.01
C PHE A 345 2.98 -7.36 -7.34
N ILE A 346 2.58 -7.94 -8.47
CA ILE A 346 3.00 -9.26 -8.92
C ILE A 346 3.55 -9.05 -10.33
N LYS A 347 4.78 -9.50 -10.60
CA LYS A 347 5.28 -9.61 -11.97
C LYS A 347 4.42 -10.66 -12.67
N LEU A 348 3.74 -10.27 -13.74
CA LEU A 348 2.97 -11.20 -14.56
C LEU A 348 3.92 -12.34 -14.96
N VAL A 349 3.49 -13.58 -14.72
CA VAL A 349 4.23 -14.75 -15.21
C VAL A 349 4.38 -14.58 -16.71
N SER A 350 5.62 -14.57 -17.19
CA SER A 350 5.87 -14.59 -18.64
C SER A 350 5.22 -15.86 -19.19
N LEU A 351 4.15 -15.70 -19.98
CA LEU A 351 3.49 -16.81 -20.67
C LEU A 351 4.39 -17.47 -21.73
N LEU A 352 5.61 -16.97 -21.93
CA LEU A 352 6.66 -17.60 -22.72
C LEU A 352 7.24 -18.80 -21.96
N SER A 353 6.47 -19.89 -21.83
CA SER A 353 6.94 -21.28 -21.71
C SER A 353 5.84 -22.30 -21.39
N ILE A 354 4.55 -21.96 -21.42
CA ILE A 354 3.56 -23.03 -21.62
C ILE A 354 3.58 -23.34 -23.12
N LYS A 355 4.57 -24.15 -23.54
CA LYS A 355 4.39 -24.96 -24.74
C LYS A 355 3.18 -25.82 -24.41
N CYS A 356 2.00 -25.48 -24.94
CA CYS A 356 0.91 -26.44 -25.02
C CYS A 356 1.53 -27.74 -25.54
N PRO A 357 1.40 -28.88 -24.83
CA PRO A 357 1.94 -30.12 -25.33
C PRO A 357 1.38 -30.30 -26.74
N LYS A 358 2.28 -30.35 -27.73
CA LYS A 358 1.88 -30.79 -29.06
C LYS A 358 1.25 -32.15 -28.84
N ILE A 359 -0.06 -32.26 -29.07
CA ILE A 359 -0.73 -33.55 -29.10
C ILE A 359 0.02 -34.36 -30.15
N GLN A 360 0.89 -35.26 -29.69
CA GLN A 360 1.47 -36.26 -30.57
C GLN A 360 0.27 -37.03 -31.11
N LYS A 361 0.10 -36.99 -32.44
CA LYS A 361 -0.85 -37.85 -33.13
C LYS A 361 -0.47 -39.30 -32.82
N TYR A 362 -1.09 -39.87 -31.79
CA TYR A 362 -1.10 -41.32 -31.64
C TYR A 362 -1.85 -41.87 -32.85
N ARG A 363 -1.12 -42.64 -33.64
CA ARG A 363 -1.65 -43.40 -34.77
C ARG A 363 -2.47 -44.55 -34.16
N LEU A 364 -3.72 -44.27 -33.80
CA LEU A 364 -4.68 -45.29 -33.43
C LEU A 364 -4.98 -46.11 -34.68
N ILE A 365 -4.38 -47.29 -34.74
CA ILE A 365 -4.74 -48.35 -35.70
C ILE A 365 -6.19 -48.72 -35.40
N ARG A 366 -7.07 -48.33 -36.31
CA ARG A 366 -8.49 -48.63 -36.29
C ARG A 366 -8.71 -50.14 -36.43
N ARG A 367 -9.49 -50.73 -35.53
CA ARG A 367 -10.50 -51.74 -35.91
C ARG A 367 -11.85 -51.17 -35.52
N TYR A 368 -12.72 -51.07 -36.51
CA TYR A 368 -14.01 -50.39 -36.47
C TYR A 368 -15.09 -51.33 -35.94
N PHE A 369 -16.10 -50.79 -35.27
CA PHE A 369 -17.50 -50.95 -35.68
C PHE A 369 -18.17 -49.59 -35.53
N VAL A 370 -18.65 -49.05 -36.64
CA VAL A 370 -19.29 -47.74 -36.75
C VAL A 370 -20.71 -48.01 -37.21
N THR A 371 -21.68 -47.79 -36.34
CA THR A 371 -23.07 -47.57 -36.75
C THR A 371 -23.25 -46.06 -36.84
N VAL A 372 -23.31 -45.53 -38.08
CA VAL A 372 -23.58 -44.12 -38.37
C VAL A 372 -25.00 -44.00 -38.90
N LEU A 373 -25.82 -43.19 -38.24
CA LEU A 373 -26.98 -42.55 -38.85
C LEU A 373 -26.55 -41.16 -39.30
N GLN A 374 -26.55 -40.96 -40.62
CA GLN A 374 -26.22 -39.71 -41.31
C GLN A 374 -27.35 -38.69 -41.17
N PHE A 375 -26.97 -37.41 -41.08
CA PHE A 375 -27.57 -36.37 -41.92
C PHE A 375 -26.45 -35.45 -42.45
N THR A 376 -26.31 -35.42 -43.77
CA THR A 376 -25.38 -34.59 -44.54
C THR A 376 -25.93 -33.18 -44.77
N PRO A 377 -25.10 -32.13 -44.66
CA PRO A 377 -25.43 -30.81 -45.20
C PRO A 377 -25.00 -30.75 -46.68
N ILE A 378 -25.94 -30.44 -47.58
CA ILE A 378 -25.62 -30.14 -48.98
C ILE A 378 -25.47 -28.63 -49.14
N TYR A 379 -24.25 -28.20 -49.43
CA TYR A 379 -23.95 -26.88 -49.99
C TYR A 379 -24.35 -26.85 -51.47
N THR A 380 -25.03 -25.79 -51.91
CA THR A 380 -24.92 -25.31 -53.31
C THR A 380 -24.83 -23.78 -53.35
N ARG A 381 -24.02 -23.31 -54.31
CA ARG A 381 -23.53 -21.95 -54.55
C ARG A 381 -24.57 -21.05 -55.24
N ALA A 382 -24.47 -19.75 -54.91
CA ALA A 382 -24.64 -18.54 -55.75
C ALA A 382 -25.84 -18.42 -56.71
N ALA A 383 -26.69 -17.40 -56.51
CA ALA A 383 -26.91 -16.28 -57.43
C ALA A 383 -28.17 -15.47 -57.06
N ASP A 384 -28.14 -14.20 -57.44
CA ASP A 384 -29.18 -13.17 -57.32
C ASP A 384 -30.57 -13.55 -57.89
N ARG A 385 -31.57 -12.79 -57.42
CA ARG A 385 -32.82 -12.36 -58.07
C ARG A 385 -34.03 -13.33 -58.20
N CYS A 386 -35.12 -12.82 -57.61
CA CYS A 386 -36.50 -12.72 -58.11
C CYS A 386 -37.43 -13.95 -58.23
N LYS A 387 -38.52 -13.82 -57.43
CA LYS A 387 -39.96 -13.93 -57.76
C LYS A 387 -40.74 -15.21 -57.41
N LEU A 388 -41.76 -14.93 -56.58
CA LEU A 388 -43.19 -15.30 -56.64
C LEU A 388 -43.70 -16.54 -55.89
N SER A 389 -44.66 -16.23 -54.99
CA SER A 389 -45.88 -16.98 -54.61
C SER A 389 -45.65 -18.32 -53.90
N GLY A 390 -46.30 -18.66 -52.78
CA GLY A 390 -47.41 -18.11 -52.03
C GLY A 390 -47.91 -19.21 -51.07
N ASN A 391 -48.51 -18.80 -49.96
CA ASN A 391 -49.47 -19.53 -49.13
C ASN A 391 -49.06 -20.79 -48.33
N ASN A 392 -49.03 -20.57 -47.00
CA ASN A 392 -49.93 -21.14 -45.98
C ASN A 392 -49.71 -22.54 -45.36
N VAL A 393 -49.89 -22.52 -44.01
CA VAL A 393 -50.45 -23.56 -43.11
C VAL A 393 -49.45 -24.66 -42.68
N GLU A 394 -49.34 -25.12 -41.42
CA GLU A 394 -49.82 -24.75 -40.07
C GLU A 394 -49.01 -25.61 -39.06
N LYS A 395 -48.62 -24.98 -37.96
CA LYS A 395 -48.73 -25.41 -36.54
C LYS A 395 -48.26 -26.79 -36.02
N SER A 396 -47.63 -26.67 -34.84
CA SER A 396 -47.86 -27.44 -33.59
C SER A 396 -47.28 -28.86 -33.52
N ASN A 397 -46.83 -29.42 -32.40
CA ASN A 397 -46.64 -28.99 -31.01
C ASN A 397 -45.88 -30.13 -30.27
N ILE A 398 -44.96 -29.76 -29.38
CA ILE A 398 -44.79 -30.23 -27.98
C ILE A 398 -44.45 -31.72 -27.66
N LEU A 399 -43.58 -31.87 -26.65
CA LEU A 399 -43.42 -32.90 -25.57
C LEU A 399 -42.15 -33.78 -25.67
N LEU A 400 -41.09 -33.60 -24.86
CA LEU A 400 -40.89 -33.85 -23.40
C LEU A 400 -41.02 -35.32 -22.94
N LYS A 401 -39.87 -35.95 -22.62
CA LYS A 401 -39.55 -36.79 -21.43
C LYS A 401 -38.15 -37.43 -21.61
N LEU A 402 -37.11 -37.13 -20.83
CA LEU A 402 -36.76 -37.51 -19.43
C LEU A 402 -36.68 -39.03 -19.15
N ASN A 403 -35.44 -39.54 -18.93
CA ASN A 403 -34.96 -40.37 -17.81
C ASN A 403 -33.60 -41.02 -18.18
N HIS A 404 -32.48 -40.62 -17.55
CA HIS A 404 -31.83 -41.17 -16.34
C HIS A 404 -31.04 -42.50 -16.52
N VAL A 405 -29.71 -42.40 -16.38
CA VAL A 405 -28.76 -43.18 -15.49
C VAL A 405 -28.86 -44.72 -15.53
N ALA A 406 -27.82 -45.55 -15.64
CA ALA A 406 -26.35 -45.47 -15.61
C ALA A 406 -25.77 -46.78 -16.17
N GLN A 407 -24.49 -46.76 -16.58
CA GLN A 407 -23.47 -47.70 -16.12
C GLN A 407 -22.11 -47.02 -16.12
#